data_AF-A0A920KCH9-F1
#
_entry.id   AF-A0A920KCH9-F1
#
_cell.length_a   1.000
_cell.length_b   1.000
_cell.length_c   1.000
_cell.angle_alpha   90.00
_cell.angle_beta   90.00
_cell.angle_gamma   90.00
#
_symmetry.space_group_name_H-M   'P 1'
#
loop_
_entity.id
_entity.type
_entity.pdbx_description
1 polymer ?
#
loop_
_entity_poly.entity_id
_entity_poly.type
_entity_poly.pdbx_seq_one_letter_code
_entity_poly.pdbx_strand_id
1 'polypeptide(L)' 'MENLFLAGQINGTTGYEEAAAQGLVAGVNAALSFMGKEPFILDRSDAYIGVMIDDLVTKV' A
#
# COMPACT_ATOMS: atom_id res chain seq x y z
N MET A 1 -15.77 0.99 1.97
CA MET A 1 -16.00 -0.37 1.47
C MET A 1 -14.95 -1.25 2.11
N GLU A 2 -15.33 -2.28 2.85
CA GLU A 2 -14.36 -3.24 3.38
C GLU A 2 -13.75 -4.04 2.21
N ASN A 3 -12.45 -4.35 2.30
CA ASN A 3 -11.70 -5.15 1.32
C ASN A 3 -11.50 -4.53 -0.07
N LEU A 4 -11.65 -3.21 -0.20
CA LEU A 4 -11.22 -2.46 -1.38
C LEU A 4 -9.81 -1.90 -1.16
N PHE A 5 -8.87 -2.28 -2.03
CA PHE A 5 -7.47 -1.80 -1.99
C PHE A 5 -7.15 -1.04 -3.27
N LEU A 6 -6.53 0.13 -3.12
CA LEU A 6 -6.13 0.98 -4.24
C LEU A 6 -4.61 1.01 -4.34
N ALA A 7 -4.08 1.00 -5.56
CA ALA A 7 -2.65 1.04 -5.81
C ALA A 7 -2.31 1.76 -7.11
N GLY A 8 -1.16 2.43 -7.12
CA GLY A 8 -0.60 3.06 -8.31
C GLY A 8 -1.14 4.46 -8.54
N GLN A 9 -1.34 4.81 -9.81
CA GLN A 9 -1.60 6.20 -10.18
C GLN A 9 -2.90 6.75 -9.61
N ILE A 10 -3.87 5.88 -9.31
CA ILE A 10 -5.12 6.27 -8.64
C ILE A 10 -4.89 6.87 -7.25
N ASN A 11 -3.78 6.52 -6.59
CA ASN A 11 -3.38 7.08 -5.30
C ASN A 11 -2.53 8.36 -5.42
N GLY A 12 -2.40 8.94 -6.62
CA GLY A 12 -1.67 10.19 -6.85
C GLY A 12 -0.17 10.04 -7.14
N THR A 13 0.30 8.83 -7.44
CA THR A 13 1.67 8.58 -7.93
C THR A 13 1.74 8.57 -9.45
N THR A 14 2.94 8.70 -10.02
CA THR A 14 3.12 8.71 -11.48
C THR A 14 4.20 7.76 -11.99
N GLY A 15 5.19 7.42 -11.16
CA GLY A 15 6.24 6.49 -11.54
C GLY A 15 5.83 5.03 -11.44
N TYR A 16 6.52 4.20 -12.22
CA TYR A 16 6.23 2.77 -12.33
C TYR A 16 6.62 2.03 -11.04
N GLU A 17 7.71 2.47 -10.42
CA GLU A 17 8.28 1.93 -9.21
C GLU A 17 7.34 2.15 -8.01
N GLU A 18 6.80 3.36 -7.85
CA GLU A 18 5.82 3.64 -6.80
C GLU A 18 4.54 2.83 -6.99
N ALA A 19 4.08 2.70 -8.24
CA ALA A 19 2.89 1.94 -8.56
C ALA A 19 3.07 0.43 -8.32
N ALA A 20 4.22 -0.13 -8.70
CA ALA A 20 4.55 -1.53 -8.45
C ALA A 20 4.65 -1.82 -6.94
N ALA A 21 5.30 -0.93 -6.18
CA ALA A 21 5.43 -1.06 -4.72
C ALA A 21 4.07 -1.02 -4.02
N GLN A 22 3.20 -0.08 -4.38
CA GLN A 22 1.83 -0.03 -3.85
C GLN A 22 1.02 -1.27 -4.25
N GLY A 23 1.15 -1.71 -5.51
CA GLY A 23 0.47 -2.90 -6.02
C GLY A 23 0.85 -4.16 -5.25
N LEU A 24 2.12 -4.31 -4.90
CA LEU A 24 2.60 -5.39 -4.05
C LEU A 24 1.93 -5.37 -2.66
N VAL A 25 1.97 -4.24 -1.97
CA VAL A 25 1.39 -4.11 -0.61
C VAL A 25 -0.12 -4.30 -0.63
N ALA A 26 -0.82 -3.67 -1.59
CA ALA A 26 -2.26 -3.82 -1.79
C ALA A 26 -2.64 -5.27 -2.10
N GLY A 27 -1.88 -5.96 -2.96
CA GLY A 27 -2.11 -7.35 -3.32
C GLY A 27 -1.90 -8.32 -2.16
N VAL A 28 -0.82 -8.13 -1.37
CA VAL A 28 -0.58 -8.90 -0.15
C VAL A 28 -1.73 -8.71 0.84
N ASN A 29 -2.15 -7.47 1.09
CA ASN A 29 -3.23 -7.20 2.04
C ASN A 29 -4.60 -7.65 1.55
N ALA A 30 -4.87 -7.60 0.25
CA ALA A 30 -6.07 -8.20 -0.33
C ALA A 30 -6.11 -9.72 -0.11
N ALA A 31 -4.97 -10.41 -0.30
CA ALA A 31 -4.88 -11.84 -0.03
C ALA A 31 -5.01 -12.17 1.46
N LEU A 32 -4.37 -11.39 2.35
CA LEU A 32 -4.49 -11.56 3.81
C LEU A 32 -5.91 -11.34 4.31
N SER A 33 -6.57 -10.28 3.82
CA SER A 33 -7.99 -10.01 4.08
C SER A 33 -8.87 -11.19 3.65
N PHE A 34 -8.68 -11.72 2.43
CA PHE A 34 -9.41 -12.90 1.96
C PHE A 34 -9.19 -14.13 2.86
N MET A 35 -7.99 -14.29 3.43
CA MET A 35 -7.65 -15.38 4.35
C MET A 35 -8.07 -15.11 5.81
N GLY A 36 -8.66 -13.96 6.13
CA GLY A 36 -9.00 -13.58 7.51
C GLY A 36 -7.76 -13.40 8.41
N LYS A 37 -6.65 -12.97 7.82
CA LYS A 37 -5.37 -12.72 8.53
C LYS A 37 -5.14 -11.24 8.75
N GLU A 38 -4.33 -10.93 9.74
CA GLU A 38 -3.86 -9.57 10.02
C GLU A 38 -3.15 -8.96 8.81
N PRO A 39 -3.30 -7.64 8.58
CA PRO A 39 -2.66 -6.96 7.48
C PRO A 39 -1.15 -6.87 7.66
N PHE A 40 -0.43 -6.89 6.54
CA PHE A 40 0.97 -6.54 6.45
C PHE A 40 1.12 -5.01 6.34
N ILE A 41 1.75 -4.41 7.33
CA ILE A 41 2.02 -2.98 7.39
C ILE A 41 3.54 -2.78 7.48
N LEU A 42 4.09 -1.96 6.58
CA LEU A 42 5.50 -1.56 6.61
C LEU A 42 5.64 -0.25 7.37
N ASP A 43 6.49 -0.23 8.39
CA ASP A 43 6.87 1.02 9.03
C ASP A 43 7.78 1.85 8.11
N ARG A 44 7.67 3.18 8.22
CA ARG A 44 8.53 4.12 7.51
C ARG A 44 10.01 3.99 7.91
N SER A 45 10.32 3.48 9.10
CA SER A 45 11.70 3.20 9.52
C SER A 45 12.34 2.03 8.80
N ASP A 46 11.52 1.13 8.25
CA ASP A 46 11.98 -0.19 7.80
C ASP A 46 12.25 -0.23 6.30
N ALA A 47 11.50 0.55 5.50
CA ALA A 47 11.62 0.55 4.05
C ALA A 47 11.13 1.86 3.41
N TYR A 48 11.72 2.20 2.26
CA TYR A 48 11.24 3.31 1.42
C TYR A 48 9.78 3.16 0.99
N ILE A 49 9.29 1.93 0.81
CA ILE A 49 7.87 1.67 0.53
C ILE A 49 6.98 2.15 1.70
N GLY A 50 7.44 1.94 2.94
CA GLY A 50 6.74 2.41 4.15
C GLY A 50 6.68 3.94 4.20
N VAL A 51 7.79 4.63 3.90
CA VAL A 51 7.83 6.11 3.81
C VAL A 51 6.85 6.61 2.74
N MET A 52 6.89 6.03 1.55
CA MET A 52 6.02 6.43 0.44
C MET A 52 4.53 6.24 0.78
N ILE A 53 4.14 5.09 1.35
CA ILE A 53 2.75 4.83 1.73
C ILE A 53 2.32 5.77 2.86
N ASP A 54 3.16 5.97 3.87
CA ASP A 54 2.87 6.90 4.97
C ASP A 54 2.67 8.33 4.45
N ASP A 55 3.55 8.83 3.57
CA ASP A 55 3.42 10.17 2.99
C ASP A 55 2.14 10.34 2.14
N LEU A 56 1.64 9.27 1.51
CA LEU A 56 0.40 9.30 0.72
C LEU A 56 -0.85 9.33 1.60
N VAL A 57 -0.83 8.65 2.76
CA VAL A 57 -1.99 8.54 3.66
C VAL A 57 -2.04 9.70 4.67
N THR A 58 -0.86 10.21 5.09
CA THR A 58 -0.71 11.21 6.16
C THR A 58 -0.75 12.65 5.64
N LYS A 59 -0.74 12.87 4.31
CA LYS A 59 -0.96 14.21 3.74
C LYS A 59 -2.40 14.68 3.99
N VAL A 60 -2.53 15.61 4.93
CA VAL A 60 -3.75 16.38 5.25
C VAL A 60 -3.85 17.60 4.34
#